data_AF-A0A523XT59-F1
#
_entry.id   AF-A0A523XT59-F1
#
_cell.length_a   1.000
_cell.length_b   1.000
_cell.length_c   1.000
_cell.angle_alpha   90.00
_cell.angle_beta   90.00
_cell.angle_gamma   90.00
#
_symmetry.space_group_name_H-M   'P 1'
#
loop_
_entity.id
_entity.type
_entity.pdbx_description
1 polymer ?
#
loop_
_entity_poly.entity_id
_entity_poly.type
_entity_poly.pdbx_seq_one_letter_code
_entity_poly.pdbx_strand_id
1 'polypeptide(L)'
;AFNMVEEVMCATLHNHTLVKEGELVAATRAIPLVMQRAPIDRAAAIARQNGAVVSVKQLRCARVGLMITGNEVYHGLIEDRFAPVLTEKVEGLGSEVVELEFAPDDAEVISQAICSLLERGCDLLILSGGMSVDPDDVTRHGIRLAGANELTYGAAALPGAMFLVAYLGDVPLLGVPACGLYHRITVLDLVLPRILVGERIGKKELAFLGHGGLCRDCPECSYPHCPFGKGM
;
A
#
# COMPACT_ATOMS: atom_id res chain seq x y z
N ALA A 1 -20.60 17.94 0.81
CA ALA A 1 -22.05 18.16 0.55
C ALA A 1 -22.90 17.88 1.78
N PHE A 2 -22.83 16.71 2.40
CA PHE A 2 -23.64 16.38 3.61
C PHE A 2 -23.47 17.41 4.73
N ASN A 3 -22.24 17.66 5.18
CA ASN A 3 -21.93 18.62 6.24
C ASN A 3 -22.16 20.10 5.86
N MET A 4 -22.64 20.38 4.64
CA MET A 4 -23.10 21.72 4.26
C MET A 4 -24.59 21.93 4.56
N VAL A 5 -25.32 20.87 4.94
CA VAL A 5 -26.68 20.99 5.45
C VAL A 5 -26.60 21.44 6.91
N GLU A 6 -27.32 22.50 7.24
CA GLU A 6 -27.35 23.05 8.59
C GLU A 6 -27.86 22.02 9.60
N GLU A 7 -27.42 22.16 10.86
CA GLU A 7 -27.89 21.38 12.02
C GLU A 7 -27.60 19.86 11.99
N VAL A 8 -26.95 19.34 10.93
CA VAL A 8 -26.44 17.97 10.89
C VAL A 8 -24.92 17.94 10.85
N MET A 9 -24.33 16.87 11.38
CA MET A 9 -22.90 16.60 11.23
C MET A 9 -22.65 15.13 10.96
N CYS A 10 -21.63 14.85 10.15
CA CYS A 10 -21.00 13.55 9.99
C CYS A 10 -19.48 13.73 10.03
N ALA A 11 -18.81 12.96 10.87
CA ALA A 11 -17.36 12.92 10.98
C ALA A 11 -16.87 11.48 10.78
N THR A 12 -15.74 11.30 10.12
CA THR A 12 -15.16 10.00 9.79
C THR A 12 -13.68 9.95 10.17
N LEU A 13 -13.12 8.76 10.27
CA LEU A 13 -11.68 8.58 10.13
C LEU A 13 -11.22 9.04 8.75
N HIS A 14 -9.91 9.20 8.58
CA HIS A 14 -9.33 9.49 7.26
C HIS A 14 -9.57 8.33 6.29
N ASN A 15 -9.65 8.63 4.99
CA ASN A 15 -9.72 7.60 3.96
C ASN A 15 -8.53 6.67 4.04
N HIS A 16 -8.72 5.42 3.60
CA HIS A 16 -7.70 4.36 3.57
C HIS A 16 -7.10 4.03 4.95
N THR A 17 -7.81 4.31 6.05
CA THR A 17 -7.40 3.89 7.39
C THR A 17 -7.71 2.40 7.59
N LEU A 18 -6.70 1.62 7.97
CA LEU A 18 -6.89 0.23 8.41
C LEU A 18 -7.63 0.22 9.75
N VAL A 19 -8.67 -0.60 9.86
CA VAL A 19 -9.55 -0.69 11.04
C VAL A 19 -9.85 -2.16 11.36
N LYS A 20 -10.11 -2.46 12.63
CA LYS A 20 -10.55 -3.78 13.08
C LYS A 20 -12.04 -3.80 13.40
N GLU A 21 -12.60 -5.00 13.50
CA GLU A 21 -13.98 -5.19 13.96
C GLU A 21 -14.18 -4.54 15.34
N GLY A 22 -15.28 -3.80 15.49
CA GLY A 22 -15.61 -3.07 16.71
C GLY A 22 -15.04 -1.65 16.80
N GLU A 23 -14.19 -1.21 15.86
CA GLU A 23 -13.68 0.16 15.86
C GLU A 23 -14.71 1.19 15.36
N LEU A 24 -14.70 2.38 15.97
CA LEU A 24 -15.52 3.51 15.54
C LEU A 24 -14.91 4.19 14.31
N VAL A 25 -15.52 4.01 13.15
CA VAL A 25 -15.03 4.57 11.87
C VAL A 25 -15.67 5.90 11.48
N ALA A 26 -16.88 6.16 11.98
CA ALA A 26 -17.63 7.38 11.70
C ALA A 26 -18.72 7.61 12.75
N ALA A 27 -19.11 8.87 12.91
CA ALA A 27 -20.22 9.30 13.75
C ALA A 27 -21.06 10.35 13.01
N THR A 28 -22.36 10.36 13.27
CA THR A 28 -23.29 11.36 12.75
C THR A 28 -24.28 11.74 13.83
N ARG A 29 -24.74 13.00 13.85
CA ARG A 29 -25.83 13.43 14.76
C ARG A 29 -26.51 14.71 14.29
N ALA A 30 -27.70 14.97 14.84
CA ALA A 30 -28.25 16.32 14.92
C ALA A 30 -27.41 17.15 15.90
N ILE A 31 -27.06 18.37 15.52
CA ILE A 31 -26.31 19.30 16.37
C ILE A 31 -27.18 19.87 17.50
N PRO A 32 -28.38 20.43 17.23
CA PRO A 32 -29.27 20.92 18.28
C PRO A 32 -30.11 19.78 18.91
N LEU A 33 -30.69 20.05 20.08
CA LEU A 33 -31.58 19.12 20.78
C LEU A 33 -32.88 18.85 20.01
N VAL A 34 -33.39 19.87 19.32
CA VAL A 34 -34.60 19.83 18.51
C VAL A 34 -34.29 20.50 17.18
N MET A 35 -34.68 19.87 16.07
CA MET A 35 -34.55 20.44 14.73
C MET A 35 -35.73 20.09 13.85
N GLN A 36 -35.87 20.84 12.76
CA GLN A 36 -36.86 20.54 11.74
C GLN A 36 -36.51 19.25 11.00
N ARG A 37 -37.52 18.54 10.52
CA ARG A 37 -37.32 17.29 9.77
C ARG A 37 -36.70 17.51 8.40
N ALA A 38 -36.99 18.65 7.75
CA ALA A 38 -36.56 18.93 6.39
C ALA A 38 -35.02 18.92 6.19
N PRO A 39 -34.19 19.52 7.06
CA PRO A 39 -32.73 19.36 6.99
C PRO A 39 -32.25 17.91 7.11
N ILE A 40 -32.85 17.10 8.01
CA ILE A 40 -32.51 15.67 8.15
C ILE A 40 -32.79 14.92 6.86
N ASP A 41 -33.99 15.08 6.30
CA ASP A 41 -34.40 14.40 5.07
C ASP A 41 -33.51 14.82 3.88
N ARG A 42 -33.12 16.10 3.81
CA ARG A 42 -32.18 16.60 2.81
C ARG A 42 -30.79 15.99 2.97
N ALA A 43 -30.25 15.95 4.19
CA ALA A 43 -28.95 15.36 4.47
C ALA A 43 -28.93 13.86 4.13
N ALA A 44 -29.98 13.13 4.51
CA ALA A 44 -30.15 11.73 4.17
C ALA A 44 -30.27 11.50 2.65
N ALA A 45 -30.95 12.39 1.93
CA ALA A 45 -31.03 12.32 0.47
C ALA A 45 -29.64 12.51 -0.18
N ILE A 46 -28.86 13.50 0.28
CA ILE A 46 -27.47 13.72 -0.19
C ILE A 46 -26.60 12.50 0.11
N ALA A 47 -26.71 11.91 1.30
CA ALA A 47 -25.97 10.71 1.68
C ALA A 47 -26.26 9.53 0.73
N ARG A 48 -27.49 9.41 0.22
CA ARG A 48 -27.89 8.32 -0.69
C ARG A 48 -27.48 8.54 -2.15
N GLN A 49 -27.27 9.78 -2.59
CA GLN A 49 -27.04 10.09 -4.00
C GLN A 49 -25.73 9.54 -4.58
N ASN A 50 -24.72 9.27 -3.74
CA ASN A 50 -23.39 8.82 -4.17
C ASN A 50 -22.99 7.44 -3.61
N GLY A 51 -23.97 6.58 -3.31
CA GLY A 51 -23.71 5.28 -2.68
C GLY A 51 -23.52 5.40 -1.17
N ALA A 52 -22.57 4.63 -0.60
CA ALA A 52 -22.29 4.66 0.82
C ALA A 52 -21.40 5.86 1.20
N VAL A 53 -21.76 6.62 2.23
CA VAL A 53 -20.94 7.72 2.77
C VAL A 53 -19.63 7.20 3.37
N VAL A 54 -19.69 6.01 3.97
CA VAL A 54 -18.56 5.31 4.56
C VAL A 54 -18.64 3.85 4.12
N SER A 55 -17.52 3.28 3.70
CA SER A 55 -17.42 1.86 3.38
C SER A 55 -16.15 1.29 3.99
N VAL A 56 -16.25 0.07 4.51
CA VAL A 56 -15.11 -0.71 4.98
C VAL A 56 -15.00 -1.91 4.06
N LYS A 57 -13.83 -2.10 3.46
CA LYS A 57 -13.52 -3.24 2.60
C LYS A 57 -12.68 -4.24 3.37
N GLN A 58 -13.00 -5.51 3.22
CA GLN A 58 -12.22 -6.59 3.79
C GLN A 58 -10.92 -6.79 3.00
N LEU A 59 -9.80 -7.00 3.71
CA LEU A 59 -8.54 -7.40 3.09
C LEU A 59 -8.66 -8.84 2.59
N ARG A 60 -8.19 -9.13 1.38
CA ARG A 60 -7.98 -10.51 0.93
C ARG A 60 -6.71 -11.10 1.56
N CYS A 61 -6.68 -12.41 1.76
CA CYS A 61 -5.45 -13.13 2.08
C CYS A 61 -4.68 -13.39 0.77
N ALA A 62 -3.55 -12.71 0.59
CA ALA A 62 -2.69 -12.89 -0.58
C ALA A 62 -1.66 -13.99 -0.35
N ARG A 63 -1.30 -14.69 -1.43
CA ARG A 63 -0.14 -15.60 -1.49
C ARG A 63 1.02 -14.82 -2.09
N VAL A 64 1.90 -14.34 -1.23
CA VAL A 64 2.97 -13.41 -1.59
C VAL A 64 4.24 -14.16 -2.00
N GLY A 65 4.77 -13.81 -3.16
CA GLY A 65 6.13 -14.18 -3.57
C GLY A 65 7.10 -13.05 -3.23
N LEU A 66 8.09 -13.33 -2.40
CA LEU A 66 9.18 -12.41 -2.11
C LEU A 66 10.38 -12.69 -3.01
N MET A 67 11.00 -11.62 -3.51
CA MET A 67 12.26 -11.71 -4.22
C MET A 67 13.23 -10.65 -3.71
N ILE A 68 14.40 -11.09 -3.28
CA ILE A 68 15.48 -10.20 -2.87
C ILE A 68 16.55 -10.23 -3.94
N THR A 69 16.84 -9.06 -4.52
CA THR A 69 17.88 -8.89 -5.53
C THR A 69 19.17 -8.38 -4.90
N GLY A 70 20.29 -8.67 -5.53
CA GLY A 70 21.61 -8.15 -5.14
C GLY A 70 22.66 -9.26 -5.17
N ASN A 71 23.76 -9.00 -5.88
CA ASN A 71 24.83 -9.97 -6.07
C ASN A 71 25.41 -10.50 -4.74
N GLU A 72 25.58 -9.61 -3.74
CA GLU A 72 26.14 -9.96 -2.44
C GLU A 72 25.24 -10.90 -1.63
N VAL A 73 23.92 -10.72 -1.67
CA VAL A 73 22.97 -11.61 -0.99
C VAL A 73 22.89 -12.94 -1.74
N TYR A 74 22.80 -12.89 -3.07
CA TYR A 74 22.70 -14.07 -3.93
C TYR A 74 23.91 -15.01 -3.78
N HIS A 75 25.12 -14.46 -3.68
CA HIS A 75 26.34 -15.24 -3.46
C HIS A 75 26.63 -15.57 -1.99
N GLY A 76 25.74 -15.19 -1.07
CA GLY A 76 25.89 -15.46 0.37
C GLY A 76 27.04 -14.68 1.03
N LEU A 77 27.46 -13.56 0.44
CA LEU A 77 28.47 -12.67 1.02
C LEU A 77 27.90 -11.87 2.19
N ILE A 78 26.59 -11.61 2.18
CA ILE A 78 25.84 -11.02 3.28
C ILE A 78 24.54 -11.80 3.52
N GLU A 79 24.03 -11.70 4.74
CA GLU A 79 22.69 -12.21 5.08
C GLU A 79 21.60 -11.21 4.65
N ASP A 80 20.49 -11.75 4.14
CA ASP A 80 19.31 -10.94 3.87
C ASP A 80 18.67 -10.41 5.16
N ARG A 81 18.21 -9.16 5.11
CA ARG A 81 17.45 -8.52 6.18
C ARG A 81 16.06 -8.06 5.75
N PHE A 82 15.74 -8.15 4.46
CA PHE A 82 14.46 -7.69 3.93
C PHE A 82 13.36 -8.72 4.15
N ALA A 83 13.61 -10.01 3.87
CA ALA A 83 12.59 -11.04 3.94
C ALA A 83 11.92 -11.10 5.33
N PRO A 84 12.64 -11.09 6.46
CA PRO A 84 11.98 -11.10 7.78
C PRO A 84 11.04 -9.90 7.99
N VAL A 85 11.46 -8.70 7.58
CA VAL A 85 10.69 -7.46 7.74
C VAL A 85 9.46 -7.43 6.82
N LEU A 86 9.62 -7.88 5.57
CA LEU A 86 8.54 -7.93 4.60
C LEU A 86 7.52 -9.01 4.96
N THR A 87 7.98 -10.17 5.41
CA THR A 87 7.12 -11.25 5.91
C THR A 87 6.27 -10.79 7.08
N GLU A 88 6.86 -10.13 8.09
CA GLU A 88 6.09 -9.60 9.23
C GLU A 88 4.98 -8.63 8.79
N LYS A 89 5.27 -7.75 7.82
CA LYS A 89 4.27 -6.80 7.28
C LYS A 89 3.14 -7.50 6.53
N VAL A 90 3.47 -8.52 5.73
CA VAL A 90 2.51 -9.31 4.96
C VAL A 90 1.59 -10.12 5.90
N GLU A 91 2.18 -10.83 6.85
CA GLU A 91 1.47 -11.67 7.82
C GLU A 91 0.61 -10.83 8.77
N GLY A 92 1.10 -9.65 9.17
CA GLY A 92 0.35 -8.69 9.98
C GLY A 92 -0.93 -8.19 9.32
N LEU A 93 -1.07 -8.32 8.00
CA LEU A 93 -2.27 -8.01 7.22
C LEU A 93 -3.11 -9.25 6.87
N GLY A 94 -2.77 -10.43 7.42
CA GLY A 94 -3.48 -11.69 7.19
C GLY A 94 -3.18 -12.35 5.85
N SER A 95 -2.08 -11.99 5.20
CA SER A 95 -1.57 -12.66 3.99
C SER A 95 -0.39 -13.58 4.35
N GLU A 96 0.10 -14.39 3.41
CA GLU A 96 1.18 -15.36 3.65
C GLU A 96 2.30 -15.18 2.63
N VAL A 97 3.55 -15.23 3.08
CA VAL A 97 4.70 -15.37 2.18
C VAL A 97 4.91 -16.85 1.89
N VAL A 98 4.58 -17.26 0.67
CA VAL A 98 4.61 -18.67 0.27
C VAL A 98 5.88 -19.07 -0.46
N GLU A 99 6.59 -18.08 -1.04
CA GLU A 99 7.82 -18.30 -1.78
C GLU A 99 8.81 -17.17 -1.50
N LEU A 100 10.08 -17.52 -1.40
CA LEU A 100 11.20 -16.58 -1.25
C LEU A 100 12.29 -16.97 -2.26
N GLU A 101 12.64 -16.04 -3.14
CA GLU A 101 13.68 -16.19 -4.15
C GLU A 101 14.77 -15.14 -3.98
N PHE A 102 15.99 -15.52 -4.38
CA PHE A 102 17.12 -14.61 -4.48
C PHE A 102 17.54 -14.51 -5.94
N ALA A 103 17.83 -13.29 -6.41
CA ALA A 103 18.31 -13.07 -7.76
C ALA A 103 19.55 -12.15 -7.75
N PRO A 104 20.55 -12.40 -8.61
CA PRO A 104 21.63 -11.45 -8.86
C PRO A 104 21.09 -10.22 -9.60
N ASP A 105 21.94 -9.21 -9.77
CA ASP A 105 21.62 -8.01 -10.56
C ASP A 105 21.73 -8.31 -12.07
N ASP A 106 20.85 -9.21 -12.53
CA ASP A 106 20.73 -9.68 -13.91
C ASP A 106 19.25 -9.66 -14.33
N ALA A 107 18.94 -8.93 -15.40
CA ALA A 107 17.55 -8.67 -15.78
C ALA A 107 16.80 -9.95 -16.22
N GLU A 108 17.50 -10.84 -16.91
CA GLU A 108 16.98 -12.12 -17.38
C GLU A 108 16.70 -13.07 -16.22
N VAL A 109 17.61 -13.17 -15.24
CA VAL A 109 17.40 -13.98 -14.04
C VAL A 109 16.25 -13.43 -13.20
N ILE A 110 16.18 -12.11 -12.99
CA ILE A 110 15.06 -11.46 -12.30
C ILE A 110 13.73 -11.77 -13.01
N SER A 111 13.71 -11.65 -14.34
CA SER A 111 12.52 -11.96 -15.14
C SER A 111 12.07 -13.42 -14.98
N GLN A 112 13.01 -14.37 -15.06
CA GLN A 112 12.73 -15.79 -14.88
C GLN A 112 12.20 -16.09 -13.47
N ALA A 113 12.78 -15.48 -12.45
CA ALA A 113 12.35 -15.66 -11.07
C ALA A 113 10.94 -15.07 -10.84
N ILE A 114 10.60 -13.94 -11.47
CA ILE A 114 9.24 -13.37 -11.44
C ILE A 114 8.25 -14.37 -12.06
N CYS A 115 8.56 -14.90 -13.24
CA CYS A 115 7.72 -15.90 -13.91
C CYS A 115 7.54 -17.17 -13.06
N SER A 116 8.61 -17.66 -12.44
CA SER A 116 8.58 -18.83 -11.54
C SER A 116 7.68 -18.61 -10.32
N LEU A 117 7.71 -17.42 -9.71
CA LEU A 117 6.81 -17.07 -8.59
C LEU A 117 5.34 -17.07 -9.03
N LEU A 118 5.05 -16.53 -10.22
CA LEU A 118 3.70 -16.55 -10.80
C LEU A 118 3.23 -17.98 -11.08
N GLU A 119 4.09 -18.84 -11.64
CA GLU A 119 3.79 -20.25 -11.93
C GLU A 119 3.49 -21.06 -10.66
N ARG A 120 4.12 -20.73 -9.53
CA ARG A 120 3.82 -21.31 -8.20
C ARG A 120 2.54 -20.77 -7.55
N GLY A 121 1.85 -19.86 -8.24
CA GLY A 121 0.55 -19.35 -7.85
C GLY A 121 0.60 -18.21 -6.83
N CYS A 122 1.71 -17.46 -6.78
CA CYS A 122 1.75 -16.19 -6.06
C CYS A 122 0.83 -15.16 -6.76
N ASP A 123 -0.01 -14.48 -5.98
CA ASP A 123 -1.00 -13.51 -6.46
C ASP A 123 -0.71 -12.06 -6.03
N LEU A 124 0.49 -11.86 -5.45
CA LEU A 124 1.13 -10.58 -5.17
C LEU A 124 2.64 -10.84 -5.10
N LEU A 125 3.43 -10.01 -5.76
CA LEU A 125 4.89 -10.09 -5.70
C LEU A 125 5.46 -8.87 -4.98
N ILE A 126 6.47 -9.08 -4.14
CA ILE A 126 7.22 -7.99 -3.50
C ILE A 126 8.71 -8.20 -3.75
N LEU A 127 9.33 -7.22 -4.40
CA LEU A 127 10.75 -7.19 -4.72
C LEU A 127 11.47 -6.18 -3.84
N SER A 128 12.70 -6.49 -3.42
CA SER A 128 13.58 -5.54 -2.74
C SER A 128 15.05 -5.79 -3.11
N GLY A 129 15.96 -4.94 -2.62
CA GLY A 129 17.40 -4.99 -2.94
C GLY A 129 17.81 -4.11 -4.14
N GLY A 130 17.06 -4.14 -5.24
CA GLY A 130 17.33 -3.37 -6.47
C GLY A 130 16.21 -2.39 -6.80
N MET A 131 16.00 -1.38 -5.94
CA MET A 131 15.00 -0.32 -6.16
C MET A 131 15.63 1.07 -6.31
N SER A 132 16.94 1.13 -6.49
CA SER A 132 17.67 2.38 -6.66
C SER A 132 17.53 2.92 -8.08
N VAL A 133 18.22 4.04 -8.33
CA VAL A 133 18.42 4.61 -9.67
C VAL A 133 19.83 4.38 -10.18
N ASP A 134 20.59 3.52 -9.50
CA ASP A 134 21.96 3.20 -9.87
C ASP A 134 22.00 2.56 -11.27
N PRO A 135 23.04 2.82 -12.08
CA PRO A 135 23.16 2.25 -13.42
C PRO A 135 23.12 0.72 -13.45
N ASP A 136 23.56 0.11 -12.34
CA ASP A 136 23.70 -1.32 -12.16
C ASP A 136 22.36 -1.96 -11.74
N ASP A 137 21.36 -1.15 -11.38
CA ASP A 137 20.03 -1.63 -10.99
C ASP A 137 19.18 -1.97 -12.22
N VAL A 138 19.23 -3.24 -12.58
CA VAL A 138 18.51 -3.82 -13.70
C VAL A 138 17.13 -4.36 -13.32
N THR A 139 16.67 -4.19 -12.07
CA THR A 139 15.42 -4.80 -11.58
C THR A 139 14.20 -4.31 -12.34
N ARG A 140 14.12 -3.01 -12.61
CA ARG A 140 13.05 -2.42 -13.43
C ARG A 140 13.06 -2.96 -14.87
N HIS A 141 14.24 -3.31 -15.38
CA HIS A 141 14.36 -3.94 -16.68
C HIS A 141 13.83 -5.39 -16.63
N GLY A 142 14.25 -6.18 -15.63
CA GLY A 142 13.76 -7.53 -15.41
C GLY A 142 12.24 -7.60 -15.23
N ILE A 143 11.65 -6.68 -14.47
CA ILE A 143 10.18 -6.56 -14.31
C ILE A 143 9.49 -6.34 -15.66
N ARG A 144 10.05 -5.49 -16.54
CA ARG A 144 9.49 -5.29 -17.89
C ARG A 144 9.67 -6.53 -18.77
N LEU A 145 10.81 -7.20 -18.70
CA LEU A 145 11.07 -8.44 -19.44
C LEU A 145 10.11 -9.56 -19.03
N ALA A 146 9.70 -9.59 -17.76
CA ALA A 146 8.70 -10.53 -17.26
C ALA A 146 7.27 -10.25 -17.79
N GLY A 147 7.06 -9.15 -18.52
CA GLY A 147 5.77 -8.81 -19.14
C GLY A 147 4.94 -7.80 -18.33
N ALA A 148 5.55 -7.01 -17.45
CA ALA A 148 4.83 -5.93 -16.79
C ALA A 148 4.42 -4.83 -17.79
N ASN A 149 3.12 -4.66 -18.00
CA ASN A 149 2.57 -3.71 -18.97
C ASN A 149 2.34 -2.32 -18.38
N GLU A 150 2.13 -2.25 -17.07
CA GLU A 150 1.98 -1.02 -16.32
C GLU A 150 3.05 -0.98 -15.24
N LEU A 151 3.84 0.08 -15.23
CA LEU A 151 4.92 0.26 -14.27
C LEU A 151 4.99 1.74 -13.90
N THR A 152 4.77 2.01 -12.61
CA THR A 152 4.93 3.34 -12.01
C THR A 152 6.07 3.27 -11.01
N TYR A 153 7.06 4.14 -11.19
CA TYR A 153 8.19 4.28 -10.29
C TYR A 153 8.16 5.67 -9.66
N GLY A 154 8.32 5.72 -8.35
CA GLY A 154 8.26 6.93 -7.57
C GLY A 154 6.95 7.07 -6.80
N ALA A 155 7.04 7.43 -5.52
CA ALA A 155 5.89 7.80 -4.70
C ALA A 155 6.12 9.16 -4.03
N ALA A 156 5.05 9.96 -3.91
CA ALA A 156 5.08 11.21 -3.17
C ALA A 156 4.97 10.95 -1.65
N ALA A 157 5.85 10.08 -1.14
CA ALA A 157 5.89 9.69 0.26
C ALA A 157 7.34 9.48 0.72
N LEU A 158 7.61 9.83 1.97
CA LEU A 158 8.90 9.66 2.64
C LEU A 158 8.64 9.08 4.04
N PRO A 159 9.25 7.94 4.41
CA PRO A 159 10.23 7.15 3.64
C PRO A 159 9.59 6.28 2.54
N GLY A 160 10.35 6.04 1.47
CA GLY A 160 9.93 5.17 0.36
C GLY A 160 9.71 5.87 -0.98
N ALA A 161 10.35 7.01 -1.24
CA ALA A 161 10.14 7.74 -2.49
C ALA A 161 10.49 6.91 -3.76
N MET A 162 11.40 5.93 -3.65
CA MET A 162 11.81 5.02 -4.73
C MET A 162 10.93 3.75 -4.82
N PHE A 163 9.67 3.85 -4.45
CA PHE A 163 8.73 2.74 -4.52
C PHE A 163 8.25 2.49 -5.95
N LEU A 164 8.03 1.22 -6.26
CA LEU A 164 7.55 0.79 -7.57
C LEU A 164 6.24 0.02 -7.42
N VAL A 165 5.30 0.30 -8.31
CA VAL A 165 4.12 -0.52 -8.53
C VAL A 165 4.08 -0.94 -9.99
N ALA A 166 3.98 -2.23 -10.23
CA ALA A 166 3.80 -2.80 -11.55
C ALA A 166 2.71 -3.87 -11.55
N TYR A 167 2.27 -4.26 -12.74
CA TYR A 167 1.25 -5.29 -12.92
C TYR A 167 1.63 -6.26 -14.03
N LEU A 168 1.63 -7.56 -13.71
CA LEU A 168 1.75 -8.68 -14.65
C LEU A 168 0.35 -9.27 -14.85
N GLY A 169 -0.35 -8.80 -15.89
CA GLY A 169 -1.80 -9.01 -16.00
C GLY A 169 -2.52 -8.32 -14.83
N ASP A 170 -3.22 -9.10 -14.02
CA ASP A 170 -3.90 -8.63 -12.81
C ASP A 170 -3.05 -8.78 -11.53
N VAL A 171 -1.88 -9.42 -11.60
CA VAL A 171 -1.04 -9.65 -10.42
C VAL A 171 -0.19 -8.41 -10.12
N PRO A 172 -0.38 -7.76 -8.96
CA PRO A 172 0.45 -6.63 -8.54
C PRO A 172 1.87 -7.08 -8.19
N LEU A 173 2.85 -6.25 -8.55
CA LEU A 173 4.24 -6.35 -8.14
C LEU A 173 4.64 -5.03 -7.47
N LEU A 174 5.16 -5.13 -6.25
CA LEU A 174 5.62 -4.00 -5.46
C LEU A 174 7.14 -4.02 -5.33
N GLY A 175 7.80 -2.92 -5.69
CA GLY A 175 9.21 -2.74 -5.43
C GLY A 175 9.44 -1.88 -4.20
N VAL A 176 10.07 -2.46 -3.18
CA VAL A 176 10.28 -1.85 -1.86
C VAL A 176 11.73 -1.38 -1.72
N PRO A 177 11.97 -0.07 -1.53
CA PRO A 177 13.32 0.46 -1.38
C PRO A 177 13.95 0.13 -0.03
N ALA A 178 15.27 0.29 0.06
CA ALA A 178 16.08 -0.06 1.23
C ALA A 178 15.64 0.62 2.55
N CYS A 179 14.91 1.73 2.47
CA CYS A 179 14.32 2.36 3.66
C CYS A 179 13.39 1.41 4.44
N GLY A 180 12.85 0.36 3.80
CA GLY A 180 12.09 -0.69 4.46
C GLY A 180 12.85 -1.41 5.58
N LEU A 181 14.19 -1.43 5.56
CA LEU A 181 15.00 -1.99 6.65
C LEU A 181 15.14 -1.06 7.85
N TYR A 182 15.05 0.25 7.62
CA TYR A 182 15.47 1.26 8.59
C TYR A 182 14.28 2.01 9.20
N HIS A 183 13.15 2.04 8.50
CA HIS A 183 11.95 2.72 8.95
C HIS A 183 10.82 1.72 9.23
N ARG A 184 10.22 1.86 10.42
CA ARG A 184 9.11 0.99 10.84
C ARG A 184 7.92 1.09 9.90
N ILE A 185 7.59 2.30 9.46
CA ILE A 185 6.46 2.60 8.59
C ILE A 185 6.97 3.33 7.35
N THR A 186 6.53 2.87 6.18
CA THR A 186 6.94 3.37 4.86
C THR A 186 5.73 3.50 3.94
N VAL A 187 5.95 3.93 2.71
CA VAL A 187 4.92 3.88 1.65
C VAL A 187 4.32 2.49 1.44
N LEU A 188 5.04 1.39 1.70
CA LEU A 188 4.48 0.04 1.60
C LEU A 188 3.28 -0.11 2.53
N ASP A 189 3.37 0.42 3.75
CA ASP A 189 2.30 0.36 4.76
C ASP A 189 1.06 1.20 4.36
N LEU A 190 1.23 2.17 3.46
CA LEU A 190 0.13 2.96 2.88
C LEU A 190 -0.51 2.26 1.67
N VAL A 191 0.29 1.55 0.88
CA VAL A 191 -0.12 0.99 -0.42
C VAL A 191 -0.59 -0.45 -0.32
N LEU A 192 0.08 -1.29 0.46
CA LEU A 192 -0.20 -2.73 0.54
C LEU A 192 -1.64 -3.02 1.00
N PRO A 193 -2.19 -2.39 2.07
CA PRO A 193 -3.59 -2.61 2.45
C PRO A 193 -4.59 -2.26 1.34
N ARG A 194 -4.28 -1.23 0.53
CA ARG A 194 -5.13 -0.79 -0.59
C ARG A 194 -5.13 -1.82 -1.73
N ILE A 195 -3.96 -2.38 -2.05
CA ILE A 195 -3.86 -3.48 -3.02
C ILE A 195 -4.62 -4.72 -2.53
N LEU A 196 -4.55 -5.03 -1.23
CA LEU A 196 -5.25 -6.17 -0.64
C LEU A 196 -6.77 -6.02 -0.61
N VAL A 197 -7.33 -4.81 -0.71
CA VAL A 197 -8.77 -4.59 -0.94
C VAL A 197 -9.15 -4.50 -2.43
N GLY A 198 -8.21 -4.84 -3.32
CA GLY A 198 -8.40 -4.86 -4.77
C GLY A 198 -8.31 -3.47 -5.42
N GLU A 199 -7.72 -2.48 -4.77
CA GLU A 199 -7.46 -1.19 -5.40
C GLU A 199 -6.28 -1.29 -6.38
N ARG A 200 -6.46 -0.74 -7.59
CA ARG A 200 -5.40 -0.65 -8.58
C ARG A 200 -4.66 0.67 -8.40
N ILE A 201 -3.39 0.59 -8.02
CA ILE A 201 -2.57 1.74 -7.62
C ILE A 201 -1.66 2.11 -8.78
N GLY A 202 -1.80 3.33 -9.29
CA GLY A 202 -0.94 3.86 -10.34
C GLY A 202 -0.30 5.20 -9.96
N LYS A 203 0.19 5.91 -10.98
CA LYS A 203 0.80 7.23 -10.84
C LYS A 203 -0.06 8.22 -10.07
N LYS A 204 -1.38 8.19 -10.30
CA LYS A 204 -2.33 9.09 -9.64
C LYS A 204 -2.33 8.84 -8.14
N GLU A 205 -2.56 7.61 -7.72
CA GLU A 205 -2.69 7.22 -6.32
C GLU A 205 -1.39 7.45 -5.54
N LEU A 206 -0.23 7.19 -6.15
CA LEU A 206 1.08 7.46 -5.55
C LEU A 206 1.41 8.95 -5.46
N ALA A 207 0.93 9.77 -6.41
CA ALA A 207 1.11 11.23 -6.38
C ALA A 207 0.24 11.91 -5.30
N PHE A 208 -0.98 11.42 -5.09
CA PHE A 208 -1.89 11.95 -4.07
C PHE A 208 -1.42 11.71 -2.63
N LEU A 209 -0.44 10.81 -2.41
CA LEU A 209 0.23 10.68 -1.12
C LEU A 209 1.00 11.95 -0.71
N GLY A 210 1.32 12.86 -1.64
CA GLY A 210 2.15 14.03 -1.37
C GLY A 210 1.62 14.92 -0.24
N HIS A 211 0.30 15.03 -0.09
CA HIS A 211 -0.29 15.66 1.08
C HIS A 211 -0.43 14.62 2.21
N GLY A 212 0.36 14.76 3.27
CA GLY A 212 0.38 13.82 4.40
C GLY A 212 1.39 12.67 4.27
N GLY A 213 2.04 12.51 3.13
CA GLY A 213 3.04 11.45 2.88
C GLY A 213 4.40 11.66 3.53
N LEU A 214 4.55 12.57 4.51
CA LEU A 214 5.81 12.76 5.24
C LEU A 214 5.72 12.10 6.62
N CYS A 215 6.43 10.99 6.79
CA CYS A 215 6.63 10.39 8.10
C CYS A 215 7.55 11.28 8.92
N ARG A 216 7.25 11.39 10.22
CA ARG A 216 8.03 12.22 11.15
C ARG A 216 9.07 11.42 11.94
N ASP A 217 9.18 10.12 11.67
CA ASP A 217 10.07 9.18 12.39
C ASP A 217 10.03 9.40 13.90
N CYS A 218 8.81 9.40 14.45
CA CYS A 218 8.57 9.63 15.87
C CYS A 218 9.32 8.59 16.74
N PRO A 219 9.88 8.97 17.90
CA PRO A 219 10.54 8.03 18.82
C PRO A 219 9.65 6.85 19.21
N GLU A 220 8.38 7.14 19.53
CA GLU A 220 7.33 6.15 19.67
C GLU A 220 6.40 6.23 18.45
N CYS A 221 6.26 5.13 17.74
CA CYS A 221 5.42 5.09 16.55
C CYS A 221 3.94 5.00 16.94
N SER A 222 3.14 5.98 16.49
CA SER A 222 1.70 6.02 16.69
C SER A 222 0.91 5.84 15.39
N TYR A 223 1.53 5.36 14.31
CA TYR A 223 0.82 4.98 13.09
C TYR A 223 -0.20 3.86 13.40
N PRO A 224 -1.44 3.90 12.89
CA PRO A 224 -1.99 4.85 11.90
C PRO A 224 -2.67 6.10 12.50
N HIS A 225 -2.55 6.37 13.80
CA HIS A 225 -3.14 7.56 14.43
C HIS A 225 -2.40 8.87 14.11
N CYS A 226 -1.12 8.80 13.76
CA CYS A 226 -0.31 9.95 13.33
C CYS A 226 -0.75 10.53 11.95
N PRO A 227 -0.26 11.69 11.49
CA PRO A 227 -0.68 12.30 10.22
C PRO A 227 -0.12 11.61 8.96
N PHE A 228 0.75 10.61 9.09
CA PHE A 228 1.39 9.97 7.94
C PHE A 228 0.37 9.24 7.05
N GLY A 229 0.46 9.47 5.74
CA GLY A 229 -0.44 8.90 4.74
C GLY A 229 -1.83 9.53 4.69
N LYS A 230 -2.06 10.61 5.45
CA LYS A 230 -3.36 11.28 5.54
C LYS A 230 -3.37 12.53 4.67
N GLY A 231 -3.92 12.38 3.47
CA GLY A 231 -4.20 13.47 2.53
C GLY A 231 -5.69 13.80 2.43
N MET A 232 -6.00 14.90 1.74
CA MET A 232 -7.37 15.23 1.30
C MET A 232 -7.71 14.52 0.00
#